data_AF-A0A1R0X301-F1
#
_entry.id   AF-A0A1R0X301-F1
#
_cell.length_a   1.000
_cell.length_b   1.000
_cell.length_c   1.000
_cell.angle_alpha   90.00
_cell.angle_beta   90.00
_cell.angle_gamma   90.00
#
_symmetry.space_group_name_H-M   'P 1'
#
loop_
_entity.id
_entity.type
_entity.pdbx_description
1 polymer ?
#
loop_
_entity_poly.entity_id
_entity_poly.type
_entity_poly.pdbx_seq_one_letter_code
_entity_poly.pdbx_strand_id
1 'polypeptide(L)'
;MAKQLTSEQTLAIEWLAKPRKGGKTYEEIASLCGVTARTLENWRKDATFEAEFKRAIIRDNSAKLPELVDSLSTIAIRDGNAAMAKLALQISGMLTDKVEVDTKIDGGTDVDALRQRIEALRQRKVDESEGGE
;
A
#
# COMPACT_ATOMS: atom_id res chain seq x y z
N MET A 1 13.24 -10.98 -5.59
CA MET A 1 14.24 -10.04 -5.04
C MET A 1 13.60 -8.66 -5.02
N ALA A 2 13.67 -7.91 -3.91
CA ALA A 2 13.14 -6.55 -3.86
C ALA A 2 13.96 -5.67 -4.82
N LYS A 3 13.29 -4.99 -5.75
CA LYS A 3 13.93 -4.06 -6.69
C LYS A 3 14.52 -2.92 -5.88
N GLN A 4 15.84 -2.75 -5.93
CA GLN A 4 16.50 -1.66 -5.22
C GLN A 4 16.27 -0.35 -5.99
N LEU A 5 16.02 0.74 -5.26
CA LEU A 5 15.91 2.07 -5.85
C LEU A 5 17.29 2.55 -6.31
N THR A 6 17.31 3.26 -7.43
CA THR A 6 18.52 3.95 -7.88
C THR A 6 18.72 5.26 -7.12
N SER A 7 19.92 5.84 -7.21
CA SER A 7 20.24 7.12 -6.60
C SER A 7 19.35 8.25 -7.14
N GLU A 8 19.08 8.26 -8.45
CA GLU A 8 18.21 9.24 -9.11
C GLU A 8 16.76 9.11 -8.63
N GLN A 9 16.29 7.88 -8.44
CA GLN A 9 14.96 7.63 -7.90
C GLN A 9 14.83 8.13 -6.46
N THR A 10 15.87 7.92 -5.65
CA THR A 10 15.91 8.38 -4.26
C THR A 10 15.88 9.92 -4.20
N LEU A 11 16.70 10.59 -5.01
CA LEU A 11 16.69 12.05 -5.12
C LEU A 11 15.34 12.60 -5.60
N ALA A 12 14.72 11.95 -6.60
CA ALA A 12 13.40 12.32 -7.06
C ALA A 12 12.35 12.21 -5.94
N ILE A 13 12.40 11.15 -5.13
CA ILE A 13 11.50 10.95 -3.98
C ILE A 13 11.66 12.08 -2.97
N GLU A 14 12.89 12.48 -2.63
CA GLU A 14 13.15 13.57 -1.69
C GLU A 14 12.53 14.90 -2.13
N TRP A 15 12.57 15.22 -3.42
CA TRP A 15 11.94 16.43 -3.94
C TRP A 15 10.42 16.30 -3.98
N LEU A 16 9.91 15.18 -4.46
CA LEU A 16 8.48 14.96 -4.61
C LEU A 16 7.75 14.89 -3.26
N ALA A 17 8.40 14.39 -2.20
CA ALA A 17 7.79 14.23 -0.89
C ALA A 17 7.59 15.56 -0.15
N LYS A 18 8.33 16.61 -0.56
CA LYS A 18 8.19 17.94 0.01
C LYS A 18 6.84 18.57 -0.34
N PRO A 19 6.28 19.43 0.53
CA PRO A 19 5.09 20.22 0.21
C PRO A 19 5.29 20.97 -1.12
N ARG A 20 4.31 20.85 -2.02
CA ARG A 20 4.35 21.46 -3.37
C ARG A 20 5.64 21.13 -4.13
N LYS A 21 6.23 19.95 -3.87
CA LYS A 21 7.49 19.47 -4.46
C LYS A 21 8.68 20.40 -4.24
N GLY A 22 8.67 21.14 -3.12
CA GLY A 22 9.66 22.18 -2.84
C GLY A 22 9.56 23.39 -3.77
N GLY A 23 8.39 23.63 -4.39
CA GLY A 23 8.16 24.71 -5.35
C GLY A 23 8.60 24.40 -6.78
N LYS A 24 8.99 23.16 -7.08
CA LYS A 24 9.53 22.74 -8.37
C LYS A 24 8.49 22.08 -9.27
N THR A 25 8.66 22.20 -10.58
CA THR A 25 7.88 21.46 -11.58
C THR A 25 8.40 20.03 -11.75
N TYR A 26 7.62 19.18 -12.45
CA TYR A 26 8.08 17.82 -12.74
C TYR A 26 9.32 17.83 -13.65
N GLU A 27 9.35 18.75 -14.62
CA GLU A 27 10.44 18.94 -15.57
C GLU A 27 11.73 19.36 -14.86
N GLU A 28 11.64 20.26 -13.87
CA GLU A 28 12.79 20.70 -13.08
C GLU A 28 13.33 19.57 -12.20
N ILE A 29 12.45 18.80 -11.56
CA ILE A 29 12.87 17.64 -10.74
C ILE A 29 13.52 16.57 -11.62
N ALA A 30 12.93 16.28 -12.78
CA ALA A 30 13.51 15.33 -13.72
C ALA A 30 14.91 15.79 -14.19
N SER A 31 15.07 17.08 -14.48
CA SER A 31 16.36 17.68 -14.83
C SER A 31 17.39 17.56 -13.70
N LEU A 32 16.98 17.81 -12.44
CA LEU A 32 17.84 17.63 -11.26
C LEU A 32 18.28 16.17 -11.06
N CYS A 33 17.42 15.22 -11.45
CA CYS A 33 17.71 13.79 -11.36
C CYS A 33 18.43 13.24 -12.60
N GLY A 34 18.72 14.07 -13.61
CA GLY A 34 19.38 13.65 -14.85
C GLY A 34 18.52 12.76 -15.74
N VAL A 35 17.19 12.84 -15.64
CA VAL A 35 16.24 12.01 -16.41
C VAL A 35 15.19 12.85 -17.13
N THR A 36 14.42 12.22 -18.02
CA THR A 36 13.28 12.89 -18.67
C THR A 36 12.06 12.92 -17.75
N ALA A 37 11.18 13.91 -17.92
CA ALA A 37 9.91 13.97 -17.19
C ALA A 37 9.08 12.68 -17.38
N ARG A 38 9.09 12.10 -18.58
CA ARG A 38 8.42 10.82 -18.87
C ARG A 38 9.01 9.64 -18.08
N THR A 39 10.32 9.62 -17.87
CA THR A 39 10.97 8.62 -17.00
C THR A 39 10.46 8.76 -15.56
N LEU A 40 10.40 9.99 -15.05
CA LEU A 40 9.91 10.27 -13.71
C LEU A 40 8.43 9.88 -13.54
N GLU A 41 7.58 10.16 -14.53
CA GLU A 41 6.18 9.70 -14.56
C GLU A 41 6.06 8.17 -14.58
N ASN A 42 6.93 7.48 -15.31
CA ASN A 42 6.93 6.02 -15.34
C ASN A 42 7.36 5.43 -13.99
N TRP A 43 8.27 6.05 -13.27
CA TRP A 43 8.62 5.62 -11.91
C TRP A 43 7.44 5.72 -10.94
N ARG A 44 6.57 6.72 -11.08
CA ARG A 44 5.32 6.82 -10.27
C ARG A 44 4.38 5.62 -10.43
N LYS A 45 4.53 4.83 -11.49
CA LYS A 45 3.74 3.62 -11.76
C LYS A 45 4.39 2.35 -11.18
N ASP A 46 5.67 2.42 -10.81
CA ASP A 46 6.38 1.30 -10.20
C ASP A 46 6.01 1.19 -8.72
N ALA A 47 5.57 0.00 -8.30
CA ALA A 47 5.11 -0.24 -6.94
C ALA A 47 6.21 0.01 -5.89
N THR A 48 7.47 -0.23 -6.23
CA THR A 48 8.60 -0.07 -5.30
C THR A 48 8.89 1.41 -5.07
N PHE A 49 8.92 2.19 -6.15
CA PHE A 49 9.07 3.64 -6.08
C PHE A 49 7.91 4.28 -5.31
N GLU A 50 6.67 3.86 -5.59
CA GLU A 50 5.49 4.41 -4.91
C GLU A 50 5.47 4.09 -3.41
N ALA A 51 5.91 2.89 -3.02
CA ALA A 51 5.99 2.51 -1.62
C ALA A 51 7.00 3.39 -0.85
N GLU A 52 8.19 3.59 -1.41
CA GLU A 52 9.22 4.44 -0.79
C GLU A 52 8.85 5.92 -0.80
N PHE A 53 8.20 6.39 -1.87
CA PHE A 53 7.63 7.74 -1.90
C PHE A 53 6.64 7.98 -0.76
N LYS A 54 5.70 7.04 -0.53
CA LYS A 54 4.77 7.12 0.60
C LYS A 54 5.49 7.12 1.94
N ARG A 55 6.53 6.30 2.11
CA ARG A 55 7.36 6.29 3.32
C ARG A 55 8.06 7.64 3.53
N ALA A 56 8.58 8.25 2.47
CA ALA A 56 9.20 9.57 2.53
C ALA A 56 8.19 10.66 2.92
N ILE A 57 6.98 10.64 2.35
CA ILE A 57 5.89 11.55 2.78
C ILE A 57 5.62 11.39 4.27
N ILE A 58 5.45 10.16 4.76
CA ILE A 58 5.17 9.92 6.18
C ILE A 58 6.31 10.45 7.04
N ARG A 59 7.57 10.21 6.66
CA ARG A 59 8.76 10.71 7.35
C ARG A 59 8.77 12.23 7.41
N ASP A 60 8.57 12.90 6.28
CA ASP A 60 8.58 14.36 6.20
C ASP A 60 7.42 15.01 6.96
N ASN A 61 6.25 14.35 6.99
CA ASN A 61 5.08 14.85 7.70
C ASN A 61 5.03 14.44 9.18
N SER A 62 5.83 13.46 9.59
CA SER A 62 5.81 12.92 10.96
C SER A 62 6.04 14.01 12.03
N ALA A 63 6.89 15.00 11.72
CA ALA A 63 7.14 16.14 12.59
C ALA A 63 5.90 17.03 12.81
N LYS A 64 4.97 17.06 11.85
CA LYS A 64 3.72 17.84 11.92
C LYS A 64 2.55 17.05 12.51
N LEU A 65 2.68 15.73 12.63
CA LEU A 65 1.60 14.90 13.16
C LEU A 65 1.17 15.30 14.57
N PRO A 66 2.07 15.63 15.52
CA PRO A 66 1.65 16.09 16.85
C PRO A 66 0.78 17.34 16.80
N GLU A 67 1.19 18.36 16.04
CA GLU A 67 0.43 19.61 15.87
C GLU A 67 -0.93 19.36 15.20
N LEU A 68 -0.97 18.46 14.22
CA LEU A 68 -2.21 18.06 13.56
C LEU A 68 -3.19 17.42 14.55
N VAL A 69 -2.72 16.48 15.38
CA VAL A 69 -3.57 15.79 16.37
C VAL A 69 -4.11 16.77 17.41
N ASP A 70 -3.28 17.68 17.93
CA ASP A 70 -3.70 18.71 18.89
C ASP A 70 -4.77 19.65 18.32
N SER A 71 -4.55 20.14 17.09
CA SER A 71 -5.51 21.01 16.41
C SER A 71 -6.84 20.31 16.10
N LEU A 72 -6.79 19.00 15.79
CA LEU A 72 -7.96 18.21 15.44
C LEU A 72 -8.93 18.07 16.62
N SER A 73 -8.40 17.80 17.82
CA SER A 73 -9.20 17.77 19.06
C SER A 73 -9.79 19.16 19.37
N THR A 74 -8.99 20.22 19.22
CA THR A 74 -9.43 21.60 19.48
C THR A 74 -10.58 22.02 18.55
N ILE A 75 -10.45 21.74 17.25
CA ILE A 75 -11.47 22.05 16.24
C ILE A 75 -12.73 21.21 16.46
N ALA A 76 -12.59 19.91 16.78
CA ALA A 76 -13.73 19.04 17.04
C ALA A 76 -14.60 19.55 18.20
N ILE A 77 -13.98 20.06 19.26
CA ILE A 77 -14.67 20.66 20.42
C ILE A 77 -15.31 22.00 20.02
N ARG A 78 -14.56 22.89 19.38
CA ARG A 78 -15.02 24.24 19.05
C ARG A 78 -16.19 24.25 18.05
N ASP A 79 -16.05 23.48 16.97
CA ASP A 79 -16.97 23.52 15.83
C ASP A 79 -18.05 22.42 15.93
N GLY A 80 -18.01 21.59 16.98
CA GLY A 80 -18.95 20.48 17.17
C GLY A 80 -18.86 19.42 16.07
N ASN A 81 -17.65 19.18 15.53
CA ASN A 81 -17.46 18.25 14.41
C ASN A 81 -17.22 16.82 14.90
N ALA A 82 -18.30 16.03 14.95
CA ALA A 82 -18.27 14.64 15.40
C ALA A 82 -17.35 13.72 14.57
N ALA A 83 -17.17 13.98 13.28
CA ALA A 83 -16.27 13.19 12.44
C ALA A 83 -14.80 13.40 12.83
N MET A 84 -14.42 14.64 13.13
CA MET A 84 -13.09 14.97 13.64
C MET A 84 -12.88 14.40 15.06
N ALA A 85 -13.90 14.49 15.93
CA ALA A 85 -13.84 13.85 17.25
C ALA A 85 -13.64 12.33 17.13
N LYS A 86 -14.41 11.65 16.27
CA LYS A 86 -14.23 10.21 16.00
C LYS A 86 -12.80 9.90 15.56
N LEU A 87 -12.25 10.69 14.62
CA LEU A 87 -10.90 10.49 14.11
C LEU A 87 -9.83 10.69 15.20
N ALA A 88 -9.93 11.71 16.05
CA ALA A 88 -9.03 11.89 17.20
C ALA A 88 -9.07 10.69 18.16
N LEU A 89 -10.26 10.18 18.47
CA LEU A 89 -10.42 9.01 19.34
C LEU A 89 -9.85 7.74 18.70
N GLN A 90 -9.99 7.56 17.39
CA GLN A 90 -9.39 6.44 16.66
C GLN A 90 -7.85 6.52 16.65
N ILE A 91 -7.28 7.68 16.36
CA ILE A 91 -5.82 7.89 16.32
C ILE A 91 -5.17 7.65 17.69
N SER A 92 -5.83 8.09 18.77
CA SER A 92 -5.37 7.88 20.14
C SER A 92 -5.58 6.44 20.67
N GLY A 93 -6.18 5.56 19.87
CA GLY A 93 -6.48 4.19 20.28
C GLY A 93 -7.64 4.06 21.27
N MET A 94 -8.40 5.14 21.51
CA MET A 94 -9.59 5.12 22.35
C MET A 94 -10.82 4.52 21.64
N LEU A 95 -10.78 4.41 20.31
CA LEU A 95 -11.86 3.84 19.50
C LEU A 95 -11.29 2.90 18.44
N THR A 96 -11.79 1.67 18.39
CA THR A 96 -11.41 0.69 17.35
C THR A 96 -12.63 0.42 16.47
N ASP A 97 -12.47 0.50 15.15
CA ASP A 97 -13.50 0.04 14.23
C ASP A 97 -13.51 -1.50 14.24
N LYS A 98 -14.57 -2.10 14.80
CA LYS A 98 -14.78 -3.54 14.76
C LYS A 98 -15.31 -3.91 13.38
N VAL A 99 -14.53 -4.64 12.60
CA VAL A 99 -14.98 -5.26 11.34
C VAL A 99 -15.38 -6.69 11.65
N GLU A 100 -16.69 -6.94 11.76
CA GLU A 100 -17.22 -8.30 11.80
C GLU A 100 -17.28 -8.83 10.37
N VAL A 101 -16.32 -9.69 10.01
CA VAL A 101 -16.35 -10.44 8.76
C VAL A 101 -17.14 -11.72 9.02
N ASP A 102 -18.44 -11.67 8.74
CA ASP A 102 -19.24 -12.87 8.64
C ASP A 102 -18.96 -13.53 7.28
N THR A 103 -17.99 -14.43 7.23
CA THR A 103 -17.82 -15.32 6.07
C THR A 103 -19.01 -16.27 6.05
N LYS A 104 -20.09 -15.86 5.39
CA LYS A 104 -21.06 -16.81 4.84
C LYS A 104 -20.32 -17.63 3.79
N ILE A 105 -19.78 -18.76 4.22
CA ILE A 105 -19.32 -19.82 3.33
C ILE A 105 -20.60 -20.42 2.72
N ASP A 106 -21.14 -19.75 1.70
CA ASP A 106 -22.09 -20.38 0.79
C ASP A 106 -21.29 -21.39 -0.04
N GLY A 107 -21.30 -22.63 0.42
CA GLY A 107 -20.59 -23.75 -0.19
C GLY A 107 -19.38 -24.17 0.63
N GLY A 108 -19.63 -24.99 1.66
CA GLY A 108 -18.58 -25.78 2.28
C GLY A 108 -17.76 -26.46 1.18
N THR A 109 -16.44 -26.30 1.23
CA THR A 109 -15.54 -26.97 0.31
C THR A 109 -15.80 -28.47 0.42
N ASP A 110 -16.35 -29.06 -0.63
CA ASP A 110 -16.67 -30.49 -0.68
C ASP A 110 -15.36 -31.28 -0.72
N VAL A 111 -14.88 -31.63 0.46
CA VAL A 111 -13.60 -32.33 0.68
C VAL A 111 -13.60 -33.67 -0.04
N ASP A 112 -14.77 -34.28 -0.23
CA ASP A 112 -14.91 -35.55 -0.93
C ASP A 112 -14.75 -35.38 -2.45
N ALA A 113 -15.30 -34.30 -3.03
CA ALA A 113 -15.04 -33.96 -4.44
C ALA A 113 -13.56 -33.65 -4.71
N LEU A 114 -12.86 -33.02 -3.74
CA LEU A 114 -11.42 -32.78 -3.84
C LEU A 114 -10.60 -34.08 -3.72
N ARG A 115 -10.98 -35.01 -2.84
CA ARG A 115 -10.34 -36.33 -2.72
C ARG A 115 -10.49 -37.15 -3.99
N GLN A 116 -11.69 -37.18 -4.57
CA GLN A 116 -11.96 -37.87 -5.83
C GLN A 116 -11.11 -37.33 -6.99
N ARG A 117 -10.91 -36.00 -7.07
CA ARG A 117 -10.02 -35.39 -8.07
C ARG A 117 -8.56 -35.77 -7.87
N ILE A 118 -8.08 -35.82 -6.62
CA ILE A 118 -6.70 -36.22 -6.31
C ILE A 118 -6.47 -37.69 -6.68
N GLU A 119 -7.45 -38.55 -6.44
CA GLU A 119 -7.37 -39.99 -6.74
C GLU A 119 -7.41 -40.28 -8.24
N ALA A 120 -8.28 -39.59 -9.00
CA ALA A 120 -8.31 -39.65 -10.45
C ALA A 120 -7.00 -39.17 -11.09
N LEU A 121 -6.38 -38.11 -10.54
CA LEU A 121 -5.08 -37.62 -11.00
C LEU A 121 -3.94 -38.58 -10.66
N ARG A 122 -4.01 -39.30 -9.53
CA ARG A 122 -3.04 -40.34 -9.17
C ARG A 122 -3.14 -41.54 -10.12
N GLN A 123 -4.35 -42.00 -10.45
CA GLN A 123 -4.55 -43.11 -11.38
C GLN A 123 -4.05 -42.78 -12.79
N ARG A 124 -4.33 -41.56 -13.29
CA ARG A 124 -3.82 -41.11 -14.60
C ARG A 124 -2.30 -41.08 -14.68
N LYS A 125 -1.63 -40.74 -13.56
CA LYS A 125 -0.16 -40.72 -13.48
C LYS A 125 0.47 -42.11 -13.48
N VAL A 126 -0.25 -43.11 -12.97
CA VAL A 126 0.19 -44.52 -12.96
C VAL A 126 0.06 -45.12 -14.36
N ASP A 127 -1.04 -44.82 -15.06
CA ASP A 127 -1.28 -45.28 -16.43
C ASP A 127 -0.25 -44.71 -17.44
N GLU A 128 0.14 -43.44 -17.28
CA GLU A 128 1.22 -42.83 -18.08
C GLU A 128 2.62 -43.40 -17.78
N SER A 129 2.79 -44.12 -16.66
CA SER A 129 4.07 -44.73 -16.27
C SER A 129 4.18 -46.23 -16.59
N GLU A 130 3.08 -46.93 -16.89
CA GLU A 130 3.07 -48.37 -17.24
C GLU A 130 2.91 -48.63 -18.75
N GLY A 131 2.58 -47.61 -19.56
CA GLY A 131 2.46 -47.72 -21.02
C GLY A 131 3.75 -47.44 -21.83
N GLY A 132 4.91 -47.50 -21.18
CA GLY A 132 6.21 -47.12 -21.76
C GLY A 132 7.27 -48.21 -21.66
N GLU A 133 6.97 -49.41 -22.16
CA GLU A 133 7.95 -50.41 -22.61
C GLU A 133 7.51 -51.02 -23.95
#